data_AF-A0A934FQR9-F1
#
_entry.id   AF-A0A934FQR9-F1
#
_cell.length_a   1.000
_cell.length_b   1.000
_cell.length_c   1.000
_cell.angle_alpha   90.00
_cell.angle_beta   90.00
_cell.angle_gamma   90.00
#
_symmetry.space_group_name_H-M   'P 1'
#
loop_
_entity.id
_entity.type
_entity.pdbx_description
1 polymer ?
#
loop_
_entity_poly.entity_id
_entity_poly.type
_entity_poly.pdbx_seq_one_letter_code
_entity_poly.pdbx_strand_id
1 'polypeptide(L)'
;MGIPFAYHVRSAFVRKGATALTVTAIGFAVAVLVLVLSLARGFEEALAGTGSDRNAILLRSGATSEGVSGVTRDQARILAVADFVMRDDEGAPIAQPEVFAAFNLERTDGGKTNIPARGTGPSGLALRERARIAEGRMFVPGRYELVAGKSLRGRLPGLVVGGAVELAGTTWYVAGILDSDGQAYDSELWMDVEILLRVLDRPAFSTMIVRLAESARIAALNERFAARSWRSAFRRAWCSSAS
;
A
#
# COMPACT_ATOMS: atom_id res chain seq x y z
N MET A 1 0.52 -22.94 -58.20
CA MET A 1 1.20 -24.16 -57.73
C MET A 1 1.06 -24.25 -56.22
N GLY A 2 0.00 -24.91 -55.73
CA GLY A 2 -0.15 -25.20 -54.31
C GLY A 2 0.37 -26.61 -54.07
N ILE A 3 1.44 -26.77 -53.29
CA ILE A 3 1.81 -28.09 -52.79
C ILE A 3 0.62 -28.58 -51.96
N PRO A 4 0.03 -29.76 -52.23
CA PRO A 4 -1.15 -30.20 -51.50
C PRO A 4 -0.81 -30.31 -50.02
N PHE A 5 -1.55 -29.60 -49.16
CA PHE A 5 -1.43 -29.68 -47.70
C PHE A 5 -1.41 -31.14 -47.18
N ALA A 6 -2.12 -32.03 -47.89
CA ALA A 6 -2.13 -33.47 -47.68
C ALA A 6 -0.73 -34.13 -47.73
N TYR A 7 0.21 -33.62 -48.54
CA TYR A 7 1.57 -34.15 -48.63
C TYR A 7 2.40 -33.84 -47.38
N HIS A 8 2.28 -32.63 -46.82
CA HIS A 8 2.97 -32.24 -45.59
C HIS A 8 2.48 -33.05 -44.39
N VAL A 9 1.16 -33.26 -44.27
CA VAL A 9 0.57 -34.10 -43.23
C VAL A 9 1.01 -35.56 -43.39
N ARG A 10 1.01 -36.10 -44.62
CA ARG A 10 1.45 -37.49 -44.87
C ARG A 10 2.94 -37.69 -44.55
N SER A 11 3.79 -36.74 -44.92
CA SER A 11 5.23 -36.79 -44.62
C SER A 11 5.50 -36.74 -43.10
N ALA A 12 4.73 -35.96 -42.35
CA ALA A 12 4.79 -35.92 -40.88
C ALA A 12 4.45 -37.29 -40.25
N PHE A 13 3.46 -38.00 -40.81
CA PHE A 13 3.10 -39.36 -40.38
C PHE A 13 4.08 -40.46 -40.80
N VAL A 14 4.95 -40.22 -41.79
CA VAL A 14 6.00 -41.17 -42.18
C VAL A 14 7.22 -41.09 -41.24
N ARG A 15 7.54 -39.90 -40.72
CA ARG A 15 8.60 -39.67 -39.72
C ARG A 15 8.02 -39.40 -38.33
N LYS A 16 7.30 -40.38 -37.78
CA LYS A 16 6.58 -40.27 -36.50
C LYS A 16 7.47 -39.86 -35.32
N GLY A 17 8.66 -40.46 -35.21
CA GLY A 17 9.58 -40.18 -34.10
C GLY A 17 10.13 -38.74 -34.10
N ALA A 18 10.68 -38.29 -35.23
CA ALA A 18 11.23 -36.94 -35.35
C ALA A 18 10.15 -35.85 -35.22
N THR A 19 8.97 -36.07 -35.81
CA THR A 19 7.85 -35.13 -35.71
C THR A 19 7.24 -35.09 -34.30
N ALA A 20 7.13 -36.23 -33.62
CA ALA A 20 6.65 -36.27 -32.24
C ALA A 20 7.62 -35.57 -31.28
N LEU A 21 8.93 -35.72 -31.50
CA LEU A 21 9.95 -35.04 -30.69
C LEU A 21 9.86 -33.51 -30.85
N THR A 22 9.73 -32.99 -32.08
CA THR A 22 9.62 -31.54 -32.31
C THR A 22 8.32 -30.96 -31.77
N VAL A 23 7.19 -31.65 -31.96
CA VAL A 23 5.89 -31.22 -31.39
C VAL A 23 5.94 -31.23 -29.86
N THR A 24 6.51 -32.28 -29.25
CA THR A 24 6.65 -32.35 -27.78
C THR A 24 7.58 -31.24 -27.27
N ALA A 25 8.70 -30.97 -27.94
CA ALA A 25 9.63 -29.93 -27.54
C ALA A 25 8.98 -28.53 -27.62
N ILE A 26 8.29 -28.22 -28.70
CA ILE A 26 7.55 -26.95 -28.86
C ILE A 26 6.43 -26.87 -27.83
N GLY A 27 5.65 -27.94 -27.66
CA GLY A 27 4.57 -28.01 -26.68
C GLY A 27 5.06 -27.78 -25.25
N PHE A 28 6.21 -28.36 -24.88
CA PHE A 28 6.82 -28.16 -23.57
C PHE A 28 7.29 -26.70 -23.39
N ALA A 29 7.92 -26.10 -24.39
CA ALA A 29 8.34 -24.70 -24.34
C ALA A 29 7.14 -23.74 -24.16
N VAL A 30 6.06 -23.97 -24.90
CA VAL A 30 4.81 -23.19 -24.78
C VAL A 30 4.17 -23.41 -23.41
N ALA A 31 4.12 -24.65 -22.90
CA ALA A 31 3.56 -24.95 -21.59
C ALA A 31 4.31 -24.24 -20.47
N VAL A 32 5.65 -24.24 -20.50
CA VAL A 32 6.47 -23.49 -19.53
C VAL A 32 6.23 -21.99 -19.64
N LEU A 33 6.16 -21.44 -20.86
CA LEU A 33 5.86 -20.02 -21.06
C LEU A 33 4.50 -19.62 -20.48
N VAL A 34 3.46 -20.41 -20.75
CA VAL A 34 2.11 -20.19 -20.21
C VAL A 34 2.10 -20.28 -18.68
N LEU A 35 2.85 -21.22 -18.09
CA LEU A 35 2.94 -21.37 -16.64
C LEU A 35 3.58 -20.14 -15.99
N VAL A 36 4.70 -19.65 -16.55
CA VAL A 36 5.38 -18.45 -16.03
C VAL A 36 4.52 -17.20 -16.20
N LEU A 37 3.84 -17.03 -17.34
CA LEU A 37 2.93 -15.90 -17.57
C LEU A 37 1.72 -15.94 -16.64
N SER A 38 1.13 -17.11 -16.42
CA SER A 38 0.02 -17.30 -15.48
C SER A 38 0.42 -16.96 -14.05
N LEU A 39 1.62 -17.39 -13.63
CA LEU A 39 2.17 -17.04 -12.33
C LEU A 39 2.42 -15.53 -12.20
N ALA A 40 3.00 -14.91 -13.23
CA ALA A 40 3.23 -13.46 -13.25
C ALA A 40 1.92 -12.66 -13.14
N ARG A 41 0.88 -13.07 -13.89
CA ARG A 41 -0.45 -12.46 -13.81
C ARG A 41 -1.11 -12.67 -12.44
N GLY A 42 -0.99 -13.88 -11.87
CA GLY A 42 -1.49 -14.17 -10.52
C GLY A 42 -0.82 -13.29 -9.45
N PHE A 43 0.49 -13.05 -9.55
CA PHE A 43 1.18 -12.12 -8.66
C PHE A 43 0.78 -10.66 -8.90
N GLU A 44 0.66 -10.24 -10.16
CA GLU A 44 0.24 -8.87 -10.51
C GLU A 44 -1.14 -8.56 -9.94
N GLU A 45 -2.10 -9.46 -10.10
CA GLU A 45 -3.47 -9.30 -9.61
C GLU A 45 -3.54 -9.30 -8.08
N ALA A 46 -2.76 -10.17 -7.42
CA ALA A 46 -2.63 -10.20 -5.97
C ALA A 46 -2.01 -8.91 -5.39
N LEU A 47 -1.14 -8.23 -6.16
CA LEU A 47 -0.48 -6.98 -5.72
C LEU A 47 -1.26 -5.72 -6.12
N ALA A 48 -2.01 -5.76 -7.24
CA ALA A 48 -2.75 -4.62 -7.77
C ALA A 48 -3.99 -4.24 -6.94
N GLY A 49 -4.54 -5.18 -6.15
CA GLY A 49 -5.77 -4.96 -5.37
C GLY A 49 -5.74 -3.80 -4.37
N THR A 50 -4.56 -3.37 -3.93
CA THR A 50 -4.40 -2.34 -2.89
C THR A 50 -4.24 -0.92 -3.44
N GLY A 51 -3.88 -0.76 -4.72
CA GLY A 51 -3.60 0.53 -5.35
C GLY A 51 -4.84 1.18 -5.96
N SER A 52 -4.93 2.51 -5.86
CA SER A 52 -5.88 3.32 -6.64
C SER A 52 -5.10 4.29 -7.51
N ASP A 53 -5.40 4.33 -8.82
CA ASP A 53 -4.80 5.28 -9.76
C ASP A 53 -5.10 6.75 -9.41
N ARG A 54 -6.09 6.97 -8.54
CA ARG A 54 -6.50 8.29 -8.06
C ARG A 54 -5.76 8.73 -6.80
N ASN A 55 -5.00 7.85 -6.15
CA ASN A 55 -4.25 8.21 -4.95
C ASN A 55 -2.76 8.12 -5.22
N ALA A 56 -2.01 9.11 -4.77
CA ALA A 56 -0.55 9.07 -4.77
C ALA A 56 -0.02 8.93 -3.35
N ILE A 57 0.93 8.01 -3.17
CA ILE A 57 1.71 7.85 -1.95
C ILE A 57 3.03 8.60 -2.16
N LEU A 58 3.25 9.65 -1.37
CA LEU A 58 4.43 10.49 -1.46
C LEU A 58 5.41 10.10 -0.34
N LEU A 59 6.58 9.63 -0.76
CA LEU A 59 7.68 9.27 0.13
C LEU A 59 8.79 10.32 0.06
N ARG A 60 9.64 10.33 1.09
CA ARG A 60 10.88 11.11 1.04
C ARG A 60 11.72 10.67 -0.15
N SER A 61 12.33 11.63 -0.85
CA SER A 61 13.28 11.35 -1.94
C SER A 61 14.36 10.35 -1.50
N GLY A 62 14.48 9.25 -2.23
CA GLY A 62 15.44 8.17 -1.97
C GLY A 62 14.93 7.08 -1.02
N ALA A 63 13.74 7.22 -0.43
CA ALA A 63 13.10 6.14 0.32
C ALA A 63 12.46 5.13 -0.63
N THR A 64 12.66 3.84 -0.35
CA THR A 64 12.09 2.73 -1.12
C THR A 64 10.86 2.12 -0.46
N SER A 65 10.54 2.53 0.78
CA SER A 65 9.37 2.07 1.52
C SER A 65 8.91 3.09 2.58
N GLU A 66 7.67 2.96 3.06
CA GLU A 66 7.11 3.78 4.15
C GLU A 66 7.93 3.68 5.46
N GLY A 67 8.62 2.55 5.68
CA GLY A 67 9.40 2.30 6.88
C GLY A 67 10.70 3.10 6.96
N VAL A 68 11.31 3.44 5.82
CA VAL A 68 12.57 4.23 5.74
C VAL A 68 12.35 5.66 5.24
N SER A 69 11.09 6.04 5.07
CA SER A 69 10.69 7.39 4.66
C SER A 69 10.50 8.30 5.88
N GLY A 70 10.66 9.60 5.64
CA GLY A 70 10.51 10.65 6.65
C GLY A 70 10.04 11.94 6.00
N VAL A 71 8.78 12.28 6.21
CA VAL A 71 8.13 13.51 5.74
C VAL A 71 7.91 14.41 6.95
N THR A 72 8.54 15.59 6.97
CA THR A 72 8.40 16.53 8.09
C THR A 72 7.01 17.16 8.09
N ARG A 73 6.60 17.72 9.24
CA ARG A 73 5.32 18.43 9.35
C ARG A 73 5.21 19.60 8.38
N ASP A 74 6.29 20.36 8.17
CA ASP A 74 6.33 21.44 7.18
C ASP A 74 6.13 20.92 5.76
N GLN A 75 6.78 19.81 5.41
CA GLN A 75 6.64 19.20 4.08
C GLN A 75 5.22 18.69 3.86
N ALA A 76 4.63 18.02 4.85
CA ALA A 76 3.24 17.57 4.79
C ALA A 76 2.27 18.75 4.58
N ARG A 77 2.49 19.89 5.27
CA ARG A 77 1.70 21.12 5.06
C ARG A 77 1.83 21.67 3.64
N ILE A 78 3.04 21.72 3.09
CA ILE A 78 3.28 22.21 1.71
C ILE A 78 2.64 21.26 0.69
N LEU A 79 2.81 19.95 0.87
CA LEU A 79 2.25 18.94 -0.03
C LEU A 79 0.72 18.94 -0.02
N ALA A 80 0.10 19.16 1.15
CA ALA A 80 -1.36 19.17 1.28
C ALA A 80 -2.02 20.25 0.39
N VAL A 81 -1.35 21.39 0.18
CA VAL A 81 -1.91 22.51 -0.60
C VAL A 81 -1.40 22.55 -2.06
N ALA A 82 -0.70 21.51 -2.51
CA ALA A 82 -0.17 21.46 -3.86
C ALA A 82 -1.28 21.39 -4.91
N ASP A 83 -0.99 21.91 -6.10
CA ASP A 83 -1.89 21.99 -7.26
C ASP A 83 -2.42 20.62 -7.74
N PHE A 84 -1.67 19.56 -7.51
CA PHE A 84 -2.04 18.19 -7.89
C PHE A 84 -2.95 17.49 -6.88
N VAL A 85 -3.22 18.10 -5.72
CA VAL A 85 -4.09 17.53 -4.69
C VAL A 85 -5.53 17.94 -4.97
N MET A 86 -6.42 16.95 -5.04
CA MET A 86 -7.86 17.15 -5.15
C MET A 86 -8.39 17.82 -3.88
N ARG A 87 -9.38 18.68 -4.05
CA ARG A 87 -10.14 19.28 -2.96
C ARG A 87 -11.52 18.67 -2.88
N ASP A 88 -12.08 18.59 -1.69
CA ASP A 88 -13.49 18.22 -1.48
C ASP A 88 -14.43 19.38 -1.85
N ASP A 89 -15.73 19.15 -1.68
CA ASP A 89 -16.79 20.12 -2.02
C ASP A 89 -16.72 21.39 -1.15
N GLU A 90 -16.15 21.27 0.06
CA GLU A 90 -15.87 22.36 0.99
C GLU A 90 -14.54 23.10 0.68
N GLY A 91 -13.78 22.64 -0.31
CA GLY A 91 -12.52 23.22 -0.74
C GLY A 91 -11.30 22.83 0.09
N ALA A 92 -11.44 21.90 1.03
CA ALA A 92 -10.33 21.36 1.82
C ALA A 92 -9.55 20.30 1.00
N PRO A 93 -8.22 20.25 1.12
CA PRO A 93 -7.42 19.28 0.38
C PRO A 93 -7.60 17.85 0.90
N ILE A 94 -7.81 16.91 -0.01
CA ILE A 94 -7.92 15.47 0.31
C ILE A 94 -6.51 14.88 0.41
N ALA A 95 -5.94 15.05 1.59
CA ALA A 95 -4.55 14.80 1.89
C ALA A 95 -4.41 14.26 3.33
N GLN A 96 -3.64 13.19 3.52
CA GLN A 96 -3.46 12.56 4.82
C GLN A 96 -1.98 12.21 5.05
N PRO A 97 -1.30 12.87 6.01
CA PRO A 97 -0.02 12.38 6.50
C PRO A 97 -0.24 11.13 7.35
N GLU A 98 0.65 10.14 7.19
CA GLU A 98 0.56 8.87 7.90
C GLU A 98 1.89 8.39 8.44
N VAL A 99 1.80 7.58 9.48
CA VAL A 99 2.92 6.87 10.09
C VAL A 99 2.72 5.39 9.89
N PHE A 100 3.76 4.73 9.38
CA PHE A 100 3.84 3.28 9.37
C PHE A 100 4.82 2.85 10.46
N ALA A 101 4.37 1.95 11.32
CA ALA A 101 5.15 1.32 12.37
C ALA A 101 4.80 -0.17 12.44
N ALA A 102 5.60 -0.96 13.15
CA ALA A 102 5.28 -2.35 13.38
C ALA A 102 5.53 -2.69 14.85
N PHE A 103 4.57 -3.38 15.47
CA PHE A 103 4.62 -3.77 16.87
C PHE A 103 4.69 -5.28 17.00
N ASN A 104 5.56 -5.77 17.89
CA ASN A 104 5.60 -7.17 18.24
C ASN A 104 4.53 -7.47 19.29
N LEU A 105 3.50 -8.22 18.91
CA LEU A 105 2.41 -8.62 19.78
C LEU A 105 2.42 -10.12 20.04
N GLU A 106 1.92 -10.51 21.20
CA GLU A 106 1.77 -11.91 21.56
C GLU A 106 0.53 -12.50 20.91
N ARG A 107 0.68 -13.69 20.32
CA ARG A 107 -0.42 -14.40 19.69
C ARG A 107 -1.17 -15.25 20.70
N THR A 108 -2.46 -15.47 20.42
CA THR A 108 -3.31 -16.33 21.23
C THR A 108 -2.84 -17.79 21.24
N ASP A 109 -2.23 -18.26 20.15
CA ASP A 109 -1.65 -19.60 20.01
C ASP A 109 -0.19 -19.71 20.49
N GLY A 110 0.34 -18.64 21.11
CA GLY A 110 1.70 -18.56 21.62
C GLY A 110 2.69 -17.96 20.62
N GLY A 111 3.77 -17.39 21.18
CA GLY A 111 4.81 -16.70 20.42
C GLY A 111 4.48 -15.23 20.12
N LYS A 112 5.43 -14.56 19.47
CA LYS A 112 5.31 -13.14 19.08
C LYS A 112 5.22 -13.00 17.58
N THR A 113 4.43 -12.04 17.12
CA THR A 113 4.28 -11.70 15.71
C THR A 113 4.37 -10.20 15.51
N ASN A 114 4.95 -9.79 14.40
CA ASN A 114 5.09 -8.39 14.07
C ASN A 114 3.84 -7.94 13.31
N ILE A 115 3.09 -7.00 13.89
CA ILE A 115 1.84 -6.49 13.35
C ILE A 115 2.06 -5.05 12.87
N PRO A 116 1.80 -4.76 11.59
CA PRO A 116 1.85 -3.40 11.09
C PRO A 116 0.78 -2.54 11.75
N ALA A 117 1.18 -1.32 12.12
CA ALA A 117 0.31 -0.30 12.64
C ALA A 117 0.42 0.97 11.79
N ARG A 118 -0.74 1.57 11.53
CA ARG A 118 -0.90 2.77 10.74
C ARG A 118 -1.46 3.88 11.61
N GLY A 119 -0.66 4.92 11.78
CA GLY A 119 -1.11 6.20 12.28
C GLY A 119 -1.74 6.97 11.13
N THR A 120 -3.03 7.26 11.23
CA THR A 120 -3.76 8.06 10.25
C THR A 120 -4.64 9.10 10.95
N GLY A 121 -5.12 10.09 10.18
CA GLY A 121 -6.13 11.04 10.60
C GLY A 121 -7.50 10.75 10.00
N PRO A 122 -8.47 11.67 10.19
CA PRO A 122 -9.87 11.51 9.79
C PRO A 122 -10.05 11.19 8.29
N SER A 123 -9.21 11.75 7.43
CA SER A 123 -9.31 11.58 5.98
C SER A 123 -8.74 10.25 5.47
N GLY A 124 -8.02 9.50 6.31
CA GLY A 124 -7.33 8.27 5.90
C GLY A 124 -8.24 7.13 5.46
N LEU A 125 -9.42 7.01 6.07
CA LEU A 125 -10.41 6.04 5.64
C LEU A 125 -11.05 6.46 4.31
N ALA A 126 -11.40 7.74 4.14
CA ALA A 126 -12.00 8.27 2.92
C ALA A 126 -11.08 8.15 1.69
N LEU A 127 -9.76 8.16 1.91
CA LEU A 127 -8.77 7.90 0.86
C LEU A 127 -8.81 6.45 0.38
N ARG A 128 -9.26 5.48 1.18
CA ARG A 128 -9.23 4.04 0.86
C ARG A 128 -10.63 3.51 0.61
N GLU A 129 -11.06 3.55 -0.65
CA GLU A 129 -12.42 3.19 -1.09
C GLU A 129 -12.87 1.77 -0.67
N ARG A 130 -11.93 0.82 -0.56
CA ARG A 130 -12.25 -0.57 -0.15
C ARG A 130 -12.30 -0.76 1.37
N ALA A 131 -11.73 0.16 2.14
CA ALA A 131 -11.67 0.05 3.59
C ALA A 131 -12.93 0.64 4.24
N ARG A 132 -13.60 -0.15 5.08
CA ARG A 132 -14.78 0.26 5.84
C ARG A 132 -14.73 -0.29 7.26
N ILE A 133 -15.43 0.35 8.17
CA ILE A 133 -15.63 -0.18 9.52
C ILE A 133 -16.74 -1.22 9.47
N ALA A 134 -16.40 -2.48 9.69
CA ALA A 134 -17.35 -3.60 9.70
C ALA A 134 -18.06 -3.77 11.05
N GLU A 135 -17.41 -3.40 12.16
CA GLU A 135 -17.95 -3.51 13.51
C GLU A 135 -17.50 -2.32 14.36
N GLY A 136 -18.37 -1.81 15.24
CA GLY A 136 -18.06 -0.68 16.10
C GLY A 136 -18.00 0.65 15.34
N ARG A 137 -16.95 1.44 15.57
CA ARG A 137 -16.77 2.76 14.95
C ARG A 137 -15.30 3.04 14.66
N MET A 138 -15.06 4.09 13.89
CA MET A 138 -13.72 4.65 13.75
C MET A 138 -13.20 5.16 15.12
N PHE A 139 -11.89 5.13 15.31
CA PHE A 139 -11.26 5.75 16.48
C PHE A 139 -11.55 7.26 16.50
N VAL A 140 -11.64 7.83 17.70
CA VAL A 140 -11.78 9.28 17.88
C VAL A 140 -10.38 9.90 17.96
N PRO A 141 -10.06 10.90 17.12
CA PRO A 141 -8.77 11.58 17.16
C PRO A 141 -8.42 12.10 18.56
N GLY A 142 -7.14 11.99 18.92
CA GLY A 142 -6.63 12.40 20.23
C GLY A 142 -6.94 11.45 21.40
N ARG A 143 -7.58 10.29 21.17
CA ARG A 143 -7.76 9.24 22.18
C ARG A 143 -6.84 8.05 21.93
N TYR A 144 -6.53 7.30 22.98
CA TYR A 144 -5.85 5.99 22.88
C TYR A 144 -6.83 4.91 22.41
N GLU A 145 -7.40 5.14 21.23
CA GLU A 145 -8.30 4.22 20.55
C GLU A 145 -7.64 3.71 19.27
N LEU A 146 -7.93 2.46 18.91
CA LEU A 146 -7.52 1.88 17.65
C LEU A 146 -8.67 1.13 16.98
N VAL A 147 -8.51 0.89 15.69
CA VAL A 147 -9.34 0.01 14.88
C VAL A 147 -8.46 -1.15 14.41
N ALA A 148 -8.92 -2.38 14.60
CA ALA A 148 -8.17 -3.56 14.21
C ALA A 148 -8.65 -4.11 12.87
N GLY A 149 -7.74 -4.49 11.98
CA GLY A 149 -8.08 -5.21 10.76
C GLY A 149 -8.74 -6.56 11.05
N LYS A 150 -9.70 -6.94 10.21
CA LYS A 150 -10.51 -8.16 10.36
C LYS A 150 -9.68 -9.44 10.45
N SER A 151 -8.53 -9.51 9.78
CA SER A 151 -7.67 -10.71 9.79
C SER A 151 -6.96 -10.91 11.13
N LEU A 152 -6.84 -9.87 11.96
CA LEU A 152 -6.18 -9.92 13.26
C LEU A 152 -7.09 -10.48 14.37
N ARG A 153 -8.40 -10.51 14.13
CA ARG A 153 -9.39 -11.03 15.06
C ARG A 153 -9.13 -12.50 15.36
N GLY A 154 -9.09 -12.86 16.64
CA GLY A 154 -8.85 -14.23 17.11
C GLY A 154 -7.40 -14.71 17.02
N ARG A 155 -6.49 -13.93 16.40
CA ARG A 155 -5.05 -14.22 16.38
C ARG A 155 -4.30 -13.56 17.54
N LEU A 156 -4.84 -12.44 18.01
CA LEU A 156 -4.25 -11.63 19.07
C LEU A 156 -5.31 -11.44 20.18
N PRO A 157 -4.90 -11.52 21.46
CA PRO A 157 -5.80 -11.29 22.57
C PRO A 157 -6.28 -9.84 22.60
N GLY A 158 -7.54 -9.61 23.02
CA GLY A 158 -8.07 -8.27 23.23
C GLY A 158 -8.50 -7.48 21.98
N LEU A 159 -8.27 -8.00 20.76
CA LEU A 159 -8.70 -7.37 19.51
C LEU A 159 -10.18 -7.64 19.16
N VAL A 160 -11.05 -7.23 20.07
CA VAL A 160 -12.52 -7.21 19.90
C VAL A 160 -13.03 -5.83 20.28
N VAL A 161 -14.14 -5.37 19.70
CA VAL A 161 -14.69 -4.04 20.04
C VAL A 161 -14.93 -3.92 21.54
N GLY A 162 -14.45 -2.83 22.15
CA GLY A 162 -14.46 -2.62 23.61
C GLY A 162 -13.33 -3.31 24.37
N GLY A 163 -12.55 -4.17 23.71
CA GLY A 163 -11.34 -4.76 24.25
C GLY A 163 -10.18 -3.76 24.33
N ALA A 164 -9.05 -4.22 24.85
CA ALA A 164 -7.84 -3.43 24.99
C ALA A 164 -6.59 -4.24 24.69
N VAL A 165 -5.55 -3.55 24.23
CA VAL A 165 -4.24 -4.12 23.89
C VAL A 165 -3.15 -3.13 24.31
N GLU A 166 -2.04 -3.65 24.82
CA GLU A 166 -0.88 -2.84 25.16
C GLU A 166 0.09 -2.75 23.97
N LEU A 167 0.39 -1.53 23.52
CA LEU A 167 1.35 -1.24 22.45
C LEU A 167 2.32 -0.16 22.94
N ALA A 168 3.62 -0.44 22.86
CA ALA A 168 4.68 0.49 23.28
C ALA A 168 4.43 1.10 24.69
N GLY A 169 4.10 0.25 25.66
CA GLY A 169 3.86 0.66 27.05
C GLY A 169 2.59 1.48 27.27
N THR A 170 1.69 1.53 26.27
CA THR A 170 0.44 2.29 26.32
C THR A 170 -0.73 1.36 26.06
N THR A 171 -1.80 1.48 26.85
CA THR A 171 -3.05 0.73 26.62
C THR A 171 -3.89 1.44 25.56
N TRP A 172 -4.28 0.69 24.52
CA TRP A 172 -5.15 1.13 23.45
C TRP A 172 -6.48 0.38 23.49
N TYR A 173 -7.58 1.10 23.35
CA TYR A 173 -8.92 0.54 23.33
C TYR A 173 -9.40 0.30 21.91
N VAL A 174 -9.98 -0.86 21.65
CA VAL A 174 -10.47 -1.23 20.32
C VAL A 174 -11.84 -0.59 20.09
N ALA A 175 -11.87 0.46 19.28
CA ALA A 175 -13.09 1.19 18.92
C ALA A 175 -13.91 0.49 17.81
N GLY A 176 -13.24 -0.29 16.95
CA GLY A 176 -13.89 -0.94 15.81
C GLY A 176 -13.02 -1.96 15.10
N ILE A 177 -13.63 -2.65 14.14
CA ILE A 177 -12.98 -3.61 13.24
C ILE A 177 -13.06 -3.09 11.81
N LEU A 178 -11.92 -3.04 11.11
CA LEU A 178 -11.80 -2.63 9.72
C LEU A 178 -11.83 -3.84 8.79
N ASP A 179 -12.61 -3.74 7.73
CA ASP A 179 -12.68 -4.70 6.63
C ASP A 179 -12.33 -3.96 5.33
N SER A 180 -11.33 -4.47 4.63
CA SER A 180 -10.81 -3.95 3.37
C SER A 180 -10.99 -4.93 2.21
N ASP A 181 -11.89 -5.91 2.36
CA ASP A 181 -12.22 -6.90 1.33
C ASP A 181 -11.03 -7.79 0.94
N GLY A 182 -10.29 -8.30 1.94
CA GLY A 182 -9.15 -9.19 1.74
C GLY A 182 -7.84 -8.48 1.38
N GLN A 183 -7.81 -7.15 1.42
CA GLN A 183 -6.63 -6.35 1.11
C GLN A 183 -5.67 -6.25 2.31
N ALA A 184 -4.49 -5.67 2.07
CA ALA A 184 -3.42 -5.57 3.07
C ALA A 184 -3.86 -4.93 4.40
N TYR A 185 -4.83 -4.01 4.38
CA TYR A 185 -5.32 -3.30 5.56
C TYR A 185 -6.07 -4.21 6.55
N ASP A 186 -6.52 -5.40 6.13
CA ASP A 186 -7.15 -6.38 7.02
C ASP A 186 -6.19 -6.90 8.10
N SER A 187 -4.88 -6.72 7.92
CA SER A 187 -3.85 -7.18 8.85
C SER A 187 -3.16 -6.04 9.60
N GLU A 188 -3.71 -4.83 9.57
CA GLU A 188 -3.14 -3.64 10.22
C GLU A 188 -3.93 -3.21 11.48
N LEU A 189 -3.25 -2.51 12.38
CA LEU A 189 -3.87 -1.73 13.46
C LEU A 189 -3.89 -0.26 13.06
N TRP A 190 -5.05 0.39 13.06
CA TRP A 190 -5.20 1.79 12.69
C TRP A 190 -5.49 2.65 13.92
N MET A 191 -4.78 3.75 14.05
CA MET A 191 -4.89 4.65 15.19
C MET A 191 -4.60 6.09 14.81
N ASP A 192 -4.82 7.01 15.75
CA ASP A 192 -4.55 8.42 15.52
C ASP A 192 -3.05 8.67 15.28
N VAL A 193 -2.74 9.36 14.17
CA VAL A 193 -1.36 9.63 13.76
C VAL A 193 -0.59 10.49 14.77
N GLU A 194 -1.24 11.44 15.42
CA GLU A 194 -0.59 12.34 16.37
C GLU A 194 -0.28 11.63 17.69
N ILE A 195 -1.19 10.78 18.16
CA ILE A 195 -0.94 9.93 19.32
C ILE A 195 0.16 8.91 19.01
N LEU A 196 0.14 8.26 17.84
CA LEU A 196 1.16 7.28 17.48
C LEU A 196 2.56 7.91 17.38
N LEU A 197 2.69 9.09 16.77
CA LEU A 197 3.96 9.82 16.74
C LEU A 197 4.50 10.08 18.15
N ARG A 198 3.63 10.47 19.08
CA ARG A 198 4.02 10.73 20.47
C ARG A 198 4.46 9.45 21.18
N VAL A 199 3.70 8.36 21.04
CA VAL A 199 4.01 7.06 21.65
C VAL A 199 5.34 6.51 21.13
N LEU A 200 5.67 6.75 19.86
CA LEU A 200 6.93 6.32 19.24
C LEU A 200 8.08 7.32 19.40
N ASP A 201 7.86 8.48 20.05
CA ASP A 201 8.80 9.61 20.09
C ASP A 201 9.37 9.97 18.70
N ARG A 202 8.49 10.00 17.69
CA ARG A 202 8.85 10.22 16.28
C ARG A 202 8.52 11.64 15.84
N PRO A 203 9.47 12.40 15.24
CA PRO A 203 9.24 13.80 14.86
C PRO A 203 8.62 14.00 13.47
N ALA A 204 8.54 12.94 12.64
CA ALA A 204 8.17 13.01 11.23
C ALA A 204 7.24 11.85 10.83
N PHE A 205 6.39 12.11 9.84
CA PHE A 205 5.52 11.11 9.22
C PHE A 205 6.32 10.14 8.36
N SER A 206 5.77 8.95 8.10
CA SER A 206 6.34 8.01 7.13
C SER A 206 6.01 8.43 5.70
N THR A 207 4.78 8.84 5.46
CA THR A 207 4.26 9.06 4.11
C THR A 207 3.20 10.14 4.11
N MET A 208 2.91 10.67 2.93
CA MET A 208 1.77 11.54 2.68
C MET A 208 0.95 10.91 1.56
N ILE A 209 -0.30 10.56 1.86
CA ILE A 209 -1.24 10.05 0.86
C ILE A 209 -2.12 11.19 0.42
N VAL A 210 -2.28 11.36 -0.89
CA VAL A 210 -3.14 12.40 -1.47
C VAL A 210 -4.05 11.81 -2.51
N ARG A 211 -5.28 12.34 -2.61
CA ARG A 211 -6.10 12.12 -3.79
C ARG A 211 -5.66 13.10 -4.87
N LEU A 212 -5.41 12.58 -6.06
CA LEU A 212 -4.97 13.36 -7.20
C LEU A 212 -6.15 14.13 -7.80
N ALA A 213 -5.90 15.39 -8.16
CA ALA A 213 -6.80 16.16 -9.01
C ALA A 213 -7.00 15.45 -10.35
N GLU A 214 -8.15 15.64 -10.99
CA GLU A 214 -8.50 14.93 -12.24
C GLU A 214 -7.50 15.18 -13.39
N SER A 215 -6.91 16.37 -13.41
CA SER A 215 -5.85 16.77 -14.35
C SER A 215 -4.47 16.22 -14.01
N ALA A 216 -4.27 15.70 -12.79
CA ALA A 216 -3.00 15.16 -12.34
C ALA A 216 -2.87 13.67 -12.69
N ARG A 217 -1.65 13.27 -13.06
CA ARG A 217 -1.30 11.88 -13.36
C ARG A 217 -0.01 11.51 -12.63
N ILE A 218 0.06 10.30 -12.09
CA ILE A 218 1.24 9.80 -11.35
C ILE A 218 2.52 9.91 -12.19
N ALA A 219 2.46 9.54 -13.48
CA ALA A 219 3.62 9.61 -14.38
C ALA A 219 4.16 11.06 -14.50
N ALA A 220 3.28 12.04 -14.72
CA ALA A 220 3.66 13.45 -14.82
C ALA A 220 4.24 13.99 -13.49
N LEU A 221 3.72 13.51 -12.35
CA LEU A 221 4.27 13.85 -11.04
C LEU A 221 5.68 13.27 -10.83
N ASN A 222 5.90 12.01 -11.23
CA ASN A 222 7.22 11.40 -11.16
C ASN A 222 8.24 12.16 -11.99
N GLU A 223 7.88 12.58 -13.20
CA GLU A 223 8.74 13.44 -14.03
C GLU A 223 8.99 14.80 -13.39
N ARG A 224 7.95 15.44 -12.84
CA ARG A 224 8.05 16.73 -12.14
C ARG A 224 8.97 16.66 -10.91
N PHE A 225 8.94 15.57 -10.16
CA PHE A 225 9.82 15.36 -9.00
C PHE A 225 11.23 14.89 -9.39
N ALA A 226 11.38 14.18 -10.50
CA ALA A 226 12.67 13.78 -11.06
C ALA A 226 13.42 14.96 -11.69
N ALA A 227 12.69 15.90 -12.32
CA ALA A 227 13.23 17.13 -12.85
C ALA A 227 13.90 17.93 -11.71
N ARG A 228 15.18 18.24 -11.88
CA ARG A 228 16.12 18.83 -10.90
C ARG A 228 15.63 20.08 -10.14
N SER A 229 14.51 20.71 -10.52
CA SER A 229 14.00 21.97 -9.96
C SER A 229 13.50 21.84 -8.52
N TRP A 230 12.84 20.75 -8.14
CA TRP A 230 12.34 20.55 -6.76
C TRP A 230 13.45 20.26 -5.74
N ARG A 231 14.56 19.64 -6.15
CA ARG A 231 15.74 19.44 -5.28
C ARG A 231 16.31 20.78 -4.78
N SER A 232 16.17 21.85 -5.57
CA SER A 232 16.67 23.18 -5.23
C SER A 232 15.76 23.94 -4.24
N ALA A 233 14.45 23.67 -4.26
CA ALA A 233 13.49 24.24 -3.30
C ALA A 233 13.68 23.62 -1.90
N PHE A 234 13.91 22.31 -1.85
CA PHE A 234 14.24 21.61 -0.60
C PHE A 234 15.63 21.94 -0.06
N ARG A 235 16.63 22.14 -0.93
CA ARG A 235 17.97 22.61 -0.51
C ARG A 235 17.94 24.04 0.02
N ARG A 236 17.13 24.93 -0.56
CA ARG A 236 17.01 26.33 -0.09
C ARG A 236 16.41 26.43 1.31
N ALA A 237 15.43 25.59 1.64
CA ALA A 237 14.90 25.49 3.00
C ALA A 237 15.93 24.96 4.04
N TRP A 238 16.93 24.20 3.59
CA TRP A 238 18.00 23.67 4.45
C TRP A 238 19.17 24.64 4.66
N CYS A 239 19.41 25.57 3.73
CA CYS A 239 20.49 26.56 3.86
C CYS A 239 20.09 27.82 4.63
N SER A 240 18.79 28.13 4.76
CA SER A 240 18.34 29.34 5.49
C SER A 240 18.11 29.12 6.99
N SER A 241 18.34 27.92 7.51
CA SER A 241 18.24 27.61 8.95
C SER A 241 19.61 27.31 9.59
N ALA A 242 20.70 27.63 8.89
CA ALA A 242 22.08 27.44 9.36
C ALA A 242 22.88 28.75 9.30
N SER A 243 22.26 29.85 9.74
CA SER A 243 22.91 31.12 10.04
C SER A 243 22.28 31.74 11.28
#